data_AF-A0A397SB67-F1
#
_entry.id   AF-A0A397SB67-F1
#
_cell.length_a   1.000
_cell.length_b   1.000
_cell.length_c   1.000
_cell.angle_alpha   90.00
_cell.angle_beta   90.00
_cell.angle_gamma   90.00
#
_symmetry.space_group_name_H-M   'P 1'
#
loop_
_entity.id
_entity.type
_entity.pdbx_description
1 polymer ?
#
loop_
_entity_poly.entity_id
_entity_poly.type
_entity_poly.pdbx_seq_one_letter_code
_entity_poly.pdbx_strand_id
1 'polypeptide(L)'
;MDNESWNHVWECDMNSFTLYDIVNENILKNIESLKNKNIHVNKERWMERIIKILLEKSTNQLIIHECIKGIFNKRLIEIDQNKDIQIEMEKLIEGIATETKEKIWNERCDKINKMDKYIENKKDIIKNKKVKKGTNKKTKGEIIDPIVLDKKLNRLAKK
;
A
#
# COMPACT_ATOMS: atom_id res chain seq x y z
N MET A 1 12.59 -9.08 6.43
CA MET A 1 11.51 -8.71 5.49
C MET A 1 10.25 -9.16 6.17
N ASP A 2 9.61 -8.25 6.89
CA ASP A 2 8.33 -8.57 7.52
C ASP A 2 7.31 -8.73 6.39
N ASN A 3 6.73 -9.92 6.34
CA ASN A 3 5.68 -10.24 5.38
C ASN A 3 4.54 -9.25 5.61
N GLU A 4 4.24 -8.39 4.62
CA GLU A 4 3.01 -7.60 4.60
C GLU A 4 1.82 -8.57 4.59
N SER A 5 1.39 -8.99 5.79
CA SER A 5 0.18 -9.78 5.95
C SER A 5 -1.02 -8.84 5.90
N TRP A 6 -2.17 -9.35 5.48
CA TRP A 6 -3.43 -8.60 5.48
C TRP A 6 -3.67 -7.85 6.81
N ASN A 7 -3.23 -8.40 7.95
CA ASN A 7 -3.28 -7.76 9.27
C ASN A 7 -2.59 -6.38 9.32
N HIS A 8 -1.48 -6.19 8.60
CA HIS A 8 -0.78 -4.91 8.51
C HIS A 8 -1.48 -3.91 7.57
N VAL A 9 -2.36 -4.40 6.68
CA VAL A 9 -3.23 -3.54 5.86
C VAL A 9 -4.32 -2.91 6.72
N TRP A 10 -4.78 -3.64 7.74
CA TRP A 10 -5.91 -3.31 8.60
C TRP A 10 -5.61 -2.30 9.71
N GLU A 11 -4.49 -2.46 10.41
CA GLU A 11 -4.16 -1.68 11.61
C GLU A 11 -3.27 -0.46 11.31
N CYS A 12 -3.11 -0.11 10.03
CA CYS A 12 -2.22 0.97 9.66
C CYS A 12 -2.91 2.33 9.79
N ASP A 13 -2.59 3.05 10.86
CA ASP A 13 -2.99 4.44 11.12
C ASP A 13 -2.59 5.43 10.00
N MET A 14 -1.78 4.98 9.03
CA MET A 14 -1.31 5.78 7.89
C MET A 14 -2.18 5.66 6.64
N ASN A 15 -3.27 4.88 6.68
CA ASN A 15 -4.24 4.81 5.59
C ASN A 15 -5.10 6.09 5.55
N SER A 16 -5.36 6.61 4.35
CA SER A 16 -6.20 7.81 4.17
C SER A 16 -7.69 7.54 4.47
N PHE A 17 -8.11 6.28 4.38
CA PHE A 17 -9.45 5.81 4.69
C PHE A 17 -9.37 4.64 5.66
N THR A 18 -10.24 4.64 6.67
CA THR A 18 -10.41 3.47 7.53
C THR A 18 -11.37 2.48 6.88
N LEU A 19 -11.27 1.21 7.29
CA LEU A 19 -12.25 0.20 6.90
C LEU A 19 -13.67 0.57 7.37
N TYR A 20 -13.78 1.26 8.51
CA TYR A 20 -15.06 1.76 9.03
C TYR A 20 -15.69 2.80 8.11
N ASP A 21 -14.88 3.73 7.56
CA ASP A 21 -15.35 4.72 6.60
C ASP A 21 -15.91 4.06 5.35
N ILE A 22 -15.17 3.08 4.80
CA ILE A 22 -15.57 2.33 3.61
C ILE A 22 -16.88 1.57 3.85
N VAL A 23 -16.99 0.86 4.98
CA VAL A 23 -18.21 0.11 5.32
C VAL A 23 -19.39 1.05 5.49
N ASN A 24 -19.24 2.15 6.22
CA ASN A 24 -20.32 3.10 6.43
C ASN A 24 -20.80 3.73 5.12
N GLU A 25 -19.87 4.14 4.25
CA GLU A 25 -20.20 4.69 2.94
C GLU A 25 -21.01 3.69 2.10
N ASN A 26 -20.61 2.41 2.11
CA ASN A 26 -21.33 1.35 1.39
C ASN A 26 -22.70 1.03 1.99
N ILE A 27 -22.86 1.07 3.32
CA ILE A 27 -24.17 0.93 3.98
C ILE A 27 -25.09 2.09 3.57
N LEU A 28 -24.58 3.32 3.50
CA LEU A 28 -25.38 4.48 3.09
C LEU A 28 -25.84 4.35 1.63
N LYS A 29 -24.93 3.93 0.72
CA LYS A 29 -25.27 3.64 -0.69
C LYS A 29 -26.34 2.54 -0.80
N ASN A 30 -26.23 1.49 0.00
CA ASN A 30 -27.22 0.42 0.06
C ASN A 30 -28.59 0.94 0.49
N ILE A 31 -28.67 1.75 1.55
CA ILE A 31 -29.93 2.34 2.03
C ILE A 31 -30.57 3.24 0.96
N GLU A 32 -29.77 4.05 0.26
CA GLU A 32 -30.25 4.89 -0.83
C GLU A 32 -30.77 4.06 -2.02
N SER A 33 -30.06 2.99 -2.38
CA SER A 33 -30.50 2.05 -3.43
C SER A 33 -31.83 1.37 -3.07
N LEU A 34 -31.98 0.92 -1.82
CA LEU A 34 -33.23 0.35 -1.32
C LEU A 34 -34.38 1.36 -1.40
N LYS A 35 -34.13 2.61 -1.00
CA LYS A 35 -35.11 3.70 -1.10
C LYS A 35 -35.55 3.94 -2.55
N ASN A 36 -34.62 3.91 -3.51
CA ASN A 36 -34.92 4.05 -4.94
C ASN A 36 -35.78 2.89 -5.48
N LYS A 37 -35.73 1.71 -4.84
CA LYS A 37 -36.61 0.57 -5.10
C LYS A 37 -37.91 0.60 -4.29
N ASN A 38 -38.24 1.72 -3.64
CA ASN A 38 -39.40 1.86 -2.76
C ASN A 38 -39.35 1.01 -1.47
N ILE A 39 -38.18 0.47 -1.12
CA ILE A 39 -37.95 -0.30 0.10
C ILE A 39 -37.41 0.65 1.18
N HIS A 40 -38.17 0.81 2.26
CA HIS A 40 -37.82 1.74 3.34
C HIS A 40 -37.31 0.98 4.55
N VAL A 41 -36.05 1.24 4.92
CA VAL A 41 -35.42 0.68 6.12
C VAL A 41 -35.13 1.79 7.12
N ASN A 42 -35.21 1.48 8.42
CA ASN A 42 -34.75 2.41 9.45
C ASN A 42 -33.22 2.46 9.42
N LYS A 43 -32.65 3.64 9.08
CA LYS A 43 -31.22 3.83 8.87
C LYS A 43 -30.35 3.32 10.03
N GLU A 44 -30.67 3.73 11.25
CA GLU A 44 -29.87 3.39 12.44
C GLU A 44 -29.91 1.89 12.72
N ARG A 45 -31.11 1.30 12.75
CA ARG A 45 -31.27 -0.15 12.97
C ARG A 45 -30.63 -0.97 11.86
N TRP A 46 -30.72 -0.51 10.62
CA TRP A 46 -30.14 -1.21 9.47
C TRP A 46 -28.62 -1.22 9.54
N MET A 47 -28.03 -0.04 9.82
CA MET A 47 -26.60 0.12 9.99
C MET A 47 -26.07 -0.69 11.17
N GLU A 48 -26.71 -0.61 12.33
CA GLU A 48 -26.34 -1.40 13.51
C GLU A 48 -26.39 -2.90 13.23
N ARG A 49 -27.44 -3.37 12.55
CA ARG A 49 -27.60 -4.78 12.21
C ARG A 49 -26.51 -5.28 11.28
N ILE A 50 -26.19 -4.52 10.23
CA ILE A 50 -25.12 -4.90 9.29
C ILE A 50 -23.76 -4.88 9.98
N ILE A 51 -23.45 -3.82 10.73
CA ILE A 51 -22.19 -3.70 11.47
C ILE A 51 -22.03 -4.85 12.45
N LYS A 52 -23.09 -5.19 13.19
CA LYS A 52 -23.06 -6.33 14.11
C LYS A 52 -22.66 -7.62 13.40
N ILE A 53 -23.26 -7.91 12.24
CA ILE A 53 -22.93 -9.10 11.45
C ILE A 53 -21.48 -9.03 10.96
N LEU A 54 -21.03 -7.89 10.44
CA LEU A 54 -19.65 -7.72 9.95
C LEU A 54 -18.59 -7.96 11.05
N LEU A 55 -18.92 -7.62 12.29
CA LEU A 55 -18.08 -7.81 13.48
C LEU A 55 -18.22 -9.19 14.13
N GLU A 56 -19.11 -10.06 13.63
CA GLU A 56 -19.17 -11.44 14.10
C GLU A 56 -17.98 -12.26 13.58
N LYS A 57 -17.54 -13.22 14.39
CA LYS A 57 -16.57 -14.23 13.95
C LYS A 57 -17.25 -15.24 13.04
N SER A 58 -16.67 -15.42 11.86
CA SER A 58 -16.77 -16.64 11.07
C SER A 58 -15.82 -17.71 11.65
N THR A 59 -15.66 -18.84 10.95
CA THR A 59 -14.87 -19.99 11.37
C THR A 59 -13.45 -19.62 11.81
N ASN A 60 -12.80 -18.66 11.15
CA ASN A 60 -11.38 -18.30 11.40
C ASN A 60 -11.09 -16.78 11.48
N GLN A 61 -12.03 -15.91 11.12
CA GLN A 61 -11.81 -14.46 11.05
C GLN A 61 -13.14 -13.71 11.17
N LEU A 62 -13.11 -12.39 11.30
CA LEU A 62 -14.33 -11.57 11.24
C LEU A 62 -14.96 -11.63 9.85
N ILE A 63 -16.29 -11.54 9.77
CA ILE A 63 -17.03 -11.56 8.50
C ILE A 63 -16.59 -10.41 7.59
N ILE A 64 -16.27 -9.23 8.15
CA ILE A 64 -15.73 -8.12 7.39
C ILE A 64 -14.46 -8.49 6.60
N HIS A 65 -13.58 -9.32 7.17
CA HIS A 65 -12.38 -9.79 6.48
C HIS A 65 -12.69 -10.74 5.31
N GLU A 66 -13.83 -11.44 5.36
CA GLU A 66 -14.35 -12.20 4.23
C GLU A 66 -14.88 -11.25 3.15
N CYS A 67 -15.67 -10.25 3.52
CA CYS A 67 -16.24 -9.28 2.59
C CYS A 67 -15.16 -8.53 1.79
N ILE A 68 -14.08 -8.10 2.45
CA ILE A 68 -12.95 -7.46 1.76
C ILE A 68 -12.37 -8.37 0.69
N LYS A 69 -12.26 -9.67 0.98
CA LYS A 69 -11.72 -10.67 0.04
C LYS A 69 -12.71 -10.98 -1.09
N GLY A 70 -13.88 -10.33 -1.12
CA GLY A 70 -14.97 -10.63 -2.03
C GLY A 70 -15.70 -11.94 -1.69
N ILE A 71 -15.53 -12.46 -0.47
CA ILE A 71 -16.20 -13.68 -0.04
C ILE A 71 -17.57 -13.30 0.53
N PHE A 72 -18.62 -13.86 -0.07
CA PHE A 72 -19.99 -13.62 0.34
C PHE A 72 -20.35 -14.43 1.58
N ASN A 73 -20.72 -13.75 2.66
CA ASN A 73 -21.21 -14.40 3.86
C ASN A 73 -22.74 -14.49 3.83
N LYS A 74 -23.26 -15.71 3.96
CA LYS A 74 -24.72 -15.98 3.94
C LYS A 74 -25.49 -15.16 4.97
N ARG A 75 -24.92 -14.86 6.14
CA ARG A 75 -25.61 -14.07 7.19
C ARG A 75 -25.95 -12.64 6.73
N LEU A 76 -25.12 -12.06 5.86
CA LEU A 76 -25.39 -10.73 5.30
C LEU A 76 -26.47 -10.79 4.21
N ILE A 77 -26.44 -11.82 3.37
CA ILE A 77 -27.41 -11.99 2.29
C ILE A 77 -28.78 -12.34 2.91
N GLU A 78 -28.82 -13.28 3.85
CA GLU A 78 -30.04 -13.77 4.51
C GLU A 78 -30.52 -12.85 5.64
N ILE A 79 -30.05 -11.59 5.68
CA ILE A 79 -30.52 -10.58 6.63
C ILE A 79 -32.03 -10.30 6.45
N ASP A 80 -32.54 -10.49 5.23
CA ASP A 80 -33.95 -10.37 4.88
C ASP A 80 -34.34 -11.42 3.83
N GLN A 81 -35.63 -11.75 3.76
CA GLN A 81 -36.19 -12.70 2.80
C GLN A 81 -36.53 -12.02 1.45
N ASN A 82 -36.56 -10.69 1.41
CA ASN A 82 -36.79 -9.94 0.20
C ASN A 82 -35.60 -10.08 -0.76
N LYS A 83 -35.86 -10.62 -1.96
CA LYS A 83 -34.85 -10.82 -3.02
C LYS A 83 -34.17 -9.52 -3.45
N ASP A 84 -34.90 -8.41 -3.48
CA ASP A 84 -34.29 -7.11 -3.81
C ASP A 84 -33.30 -6.65 -2.75
N ILE A 85 -33.57 -6.94 -1.47
CA ILE A 85 -32.64 -6.68 -0.38
C ILE A 85 -31.40 -7.57 -0.52
N GLN A 86 -31.59 -8.86 -0.81
CA GLN A 86 -30.48 -9.80 -1.02
C GLN A 86 -29.53 -9.32 -2.12
N ILE A 87 -30.08 -8.88 -3.26
CA ILE A 87 -29.29 -8.33 -4.38
C ILE A 87 -28.53 -7.07 -3.95
N GLU A 88 -29.17 -6.17 -3.19
CA GLU A 88 -28.48 -4.95 -2.71
C GLU A 88 -27.43 -5.26 -1.63
N MET A 89 -27.60 -6.34 -0.87
CA MET A 89 -26.58 -6.81 0.08
C MET A 89 -25.38 -7.43 -0.63
N GLU A 90 -25.58 -8.14 -1.74
CA GLU A 90 -24.48 -8.61 -2.59
C GLU A 90 -23.67 -7.43 -3.13
N LYS A 91 -24.34 -6.40 -3.66
CA LYS A 91 -23.68 -5.16 -4.11
C LYS A 91 -22.94 -4.43 -2.98
N LEU A 92 -23.47 -4.45 -1.76
CA LEU A 92 -22.79 -3.88 -0.59
C LEU A 92 -21.46 -4.62 -0.33
N ILE A 93 -21.46 -5.95 -0.41
CA ILE A 93 -20.25 -6.76 -0.20
C ILE A 93 -19.23 -6.48 -1.32
N GLU A 94 -19.68 -6.42 -2.57
CA GLU A 94 -18.82 -6.07 -3.72
C GLU A 94 -18.23 -4.66 -3.59
N GLY A 95 -19.05 -3.70 -3.13
CA GLY A 95 -18.63 -2.32 -2.89
C GLY A 95 -17.56 -2.22 -1.81
N ILE A 96 -17.73 -2.92 -0.69
CA ILE A 96 -16.71 -3.01 0.37
C ILE A 96 -15.40 -3.59 -0.18
N ALA A 97 -15.46 -4.69 -0.94
CA ALA A 97 -14.28 -5.33 -1.52
C ALA A 97 -13.54 -4.39 -2.49
N THR A 98 -14.30 -3.79 -3.40
CA THR A 98 -13.78 -2.90 -4.46
C THR A 98 -13.16 -1.64 -3.87
N GLU A 99 -13.89 -0.94 -3.00
CA GLU A 99 -13.40 0.29 -2.40
C GLU A 99 -12.21 0.05 -1.47
N THR A 100 -12.16 -1.08 -0.76
CA THR A 100 -10.98 -1.44 0.05
C THR A 100 -9.76 -1.64 -0.82
N LYS A 101 -9.92 -2.29 -1.97
CA LYS A 101 -8.83 -2.45 -2.94
C LYS A 101 -8.39 -1.10 -3.53
N GLU A 102 -9.33 -0.24 -3.87
CA GLU A 102 -9.01 1.05 -4.50
C GLU A 102 -8.41 2.06 -3.50
N LYS A 103 -9.04 2.23 -2.34
CA LYS A 103 -8.69 3.28 -1.37
C LYS A 103 -7.54 2.87 -0.45
N ILE A 104 -7.37 1.58 -0.15
CA ILE A 104 -6.31 1.12 0.75
C ILE A 104 -5.20 0.42 -0.02
N TRP A 105 -5.53 -0.62 -0.80
CA TRP A 105 -4.50 -1.45 -1.44
C TRP A 105 -3.73 -0.67 -2.52
N ASN A 106 -4.42 -0.05 -3.47
CA ASN A 106 -3.76 0.68 -4.57
C ASN A 106 -2.96 1.87 -4.05
N GLU A 107 -3.49 2.62 -3.07
CA GLU A 107 -2.78 3.76 -2.47
C GLU A 107 -1.45 3.31 -1.82
N ARG A 108 -1.44 2.14 -1.16
CA ARG A 108 -0.21 1.56 -0.59
C ARG A 108 0.75 1.11 -1.68
N CYS A 109 0.28 0.40 -2.70
CA CYS A 109 1.12 0.01 -3.85
C CYS A 109 1.77 1.24 -4.50
N ASP A 110 1.04 2.34 -4.66
CA ASP A 110 1.57 3.59 -5.21
C ASP A 110 2.63 4.24 -4.31
N LYS A 111 2.45 4.21 -2.99
CA LYS A 111 3.45 4.67 -2.02
C LYS A 111 4.72 3.82 -2.10
N ILE A 112 4.59 2.48 -2.16
CA ILE A 112 5.72 1.55 -2.29
C ILE A 112 6.46 1.80 -3.61
N ASN A 113 5.74 1.87 -4.74
CA ASN A 113 6.31 2.15 -6.05
C ASN A 113 7.10 3.48 -6.08
N LYS A 114 6.60 4.53 -5.42
CA LYS A 114 7.31 5.82 -5.28
C LYS A 114 8.58 5.68 -4.44
N MET A 115 8.53 4.91 -3.35
CA MET A 115 9.70 4.65 -2.50
C MET A 115 10.77 3.83 -3.24
N ASP A 116 10.38 2.78 -3.95
CA ASP A 116 11.30 1.96 -4.75
C ASP A 116 11.99 2.78 -5.84
N LYS A 117 11.22 3.60 -6.58
CA LYS A 117 11.77 4.52 -7.58
C LYS A 117 12.76 5.53 -6.96
N TYR A 118 12.49 6.03 -5.75
CA TYR A 118 13.40 6.91 -5.04
C TYR A 118 14.69 6.21 -4.60
N ILE A 119 14.60 4.97 -4.12
CA ILE A 119 15.74 4.13 -3.74
C ILE A 119 16.60 3.82 -4.97
N GLU A 120 15.99 3.47 -6.10
CA GLU A 120 16.67 3.22 -7.36
C GLU A 120 17.42 4.47 -7.86
N ASN A 121 16.73 5.62 -7.93
CA ASN A 121 17.35 6.89 -8.27
C ASN A 121 18.53 7.24 -7.34
N LYS A 122 18.42 6.98 -6.03
CA LYS A 122 19.54 7.15 -5.08
C LYS A 122 20.70 6.22 -5.39
N LYS A 123 20.44 4.95 -5.68
CA LYS A 123 21.47 3.96 -6.06
C LYS A 123 22.20 4.41 -7.32
N ASP A 124 21.47 4.91 -8.32
CA ASP A 124 22.04 5.42 -9.57
C ASP A 124 22.89 6.68 -9.37
N ILE A 125 22.43 7.62 -8.54
CA ILE A 125 23.23 8.80 -8.16
C ILE A 125 24.53 8.36 -7.47
N ILE A 126 24.47 7.39 -6.56
CA ILE A 126 25.65 6.86 -5.87
C ILE A 126 26.58 6.14 -6.85
N LYS A 127 26.04 5.32 -7.75
CA LYS A 127 26.80 4.59 -8.78
C LYS A 127 27.49 5.58 -9.73
N ASN A 128 26.78 6.60 -10.21
CA ASN A 128 27.33 7.65 -11.07
C ASN A 128 28.39 8.51 -10.37
N LYS A 129 28.22 8.80 -9.06
CA LYS A 129 29.27 9.45 -8.26
C LYS A 129 30.53 8.58 -8.11
N LYS A 130 30.38 7.25 -7.96
CA LYS A 130 31.51 6.31 -7.92
C LYS A 130 32.22 6.22 -9.28
N VAL A 131 31.48 6.18 -10.38
CA VAL A 131 32.04 6.17 -11.75
C VAL A 131 32.80 7.47 -12.04
N LYS A 132 32.25 8.64 -11.68
CA LYS A 132 32.94 9.94 -11.82
C LYS A 132 34.21 10.06 -10.96
N LYS A 133 34.25 9.42 -9.78
CA LYS A 133 35.49 9.31 -8.97
C LYS A 133 36.52 8.35 -9.59
N GLY A 134 36.09 7.35 -10.36
CA GLY A 134 36.98 6.42 -11.08
C GLY A 134 37.57 7.01 -12.37
N THR A 135 36.84 7.87 -13.08
CA THR A 135 37.31 8.49 -14.32
C THR A 135 38.26 9.67 -14.12
N ASN A 136 38.29 10.31 -12.94
CA ASN A 136 39.31 11.31 -12.59
C ASN A 136 40.71 10.73 -12.29
N LYS A 137 40.94 9.43 -12.53
CA LYS A 137 42.25 8.77 -12.32
C LYS A 137 43.07 8.55 -13.60
N LYS A 138 42.68 9.13 -14.74
CA LYS A 138 43.48 9.05 -15.98
C LYS A 138 43.49 10.37 -16.77
N THR A 139 44.42 11.26 -16.41
CA THR A 139 45.13 12.11 -17.39
C THR A 139 46.49 12.55 -16.86
N LYS A 140 47.51 11.78 -17.30
CA LYS A 140 48.93 12.07 -17.58
C LYS A 140 49.63 13.29 -16.93
N GLY A 141 50.72 12.99 -16.24
CA GLY A 141 51.89 13.85 -16.06
C GLY A 141 53.11 13.02 -15.60
N GLU A 142 53.95 12.63 -16.55
CA GLU A 142 55.34 12.14 -16.44
C GLU A 142 55.76 11.28 -15.22
N ILE A 143 56.00 9.98 -15.48
CA ILE A 143 56.79 9.13 -14.61
C ILE A 143 58.24 9.60 -14.71
N ILE A 144 58.67 10.45 -13.79
CA ILE A 144 60.09 10.59 -13.48
C ILE A 144 60.41 9.51 -12.44
N ASP A 145 61.22 8.55 -12.86
CA ASP A 145 61.71 7.44 -12.04
C ASP A 145 62.39 7.99 -10.76
N PRO A 146 61.97 7.59 -9.54
CA PRO A 146 62.48 8.13 -8.28
C PRO A 146 64.01 8.04 -8.12
N ILE A 147 64.65 7.13 -8.88
CA ILE A 147 66.10 6.90 -8.86
C ILE A 147 66.88 8.03 -9.57
N VAL A 148 66.25 8.79 -10.48
CA VAL A 148 66.91 9.89 -11.21
C VAL A 148 66.93 11.18 -10.39
N LEU A 149 65.94 11.40 -9.52
CA LEU A 149 65.85 12.59 -8.66
C LEU A 149 66.94 12.58 -7.58
N ASP A 150 67.22 11.41 -7.02
CA ASP A 150 68.13 11.25 -5.87
C ASP A 150 69.61 11.42 -6.25
N LYS A 151 69.98 11.10 -7.50
CA LYS A 151 71.33 11.37 -8.04
C LYS A 151 71.59 12.85 -8.33
N LYS A 152 70.55 13.66 -8.55
CA LYS A 152 70.67 15.09 -8.87
C LYS A 152 70.78 15.93 -7.60
N LEU A 153 70.06 15.56 -6.53
CA LEU A 153 70.13 16.19 -5.20
C LEU A 153 71.49 15.99 -4.52
N ASN A 154 72.07 14.78 -4.61
CA ASN A 154 73.37 14.49 -3.99
C ASN A 154 74.58 15.18 -4.65
N ARG A 155 74.44 15.69 -5.88
CA ARG A 155 75.48 16.47 -6.57
C ARG A 155 75.44 17.95 -6.22
N LEU A 156 74.32 18.47 -5.73
CA LEU A 156 74.15 19.87 -5.35
C LEU A 156 74.49 20.12 -3.87
N ALA A 157 74.56 19.07 -3.04
CA ALA A 157 74.87 19.15 -1.61
C ALA A 157 76.38 19.01 -1.26
N LYS A 158 77.28 18.95 -2.26
CA LYS A 158 78.74 18.81 -2.05
C LYS A 158 79.58 19.92 -2.71
N LYS A 159 79.04 21.14 -2.82
CA LYS A 159 79.84 22.31 -3.22
C LYS A 159 79.80 23.37 -2.14
#